data_AF-A0A9P6WWG3-F1
#
_entry.id   AF-A0A9P6WWG3-F1
#
_cell.length_a   1.000
_cell.length_b   1.000
_cell.length_c   1.000
_cell.angle_alpha   90.00
_cell.angle_beta   90.00
_cell.angle_gamma   90.00
#
_symmetry.space_group_name_H-M   'P 1'
#
loop_
_entity.id
_entity.type
_entity.pdbx_description
1 polymer ?
#
loop_
_entity_poly.entity_id
_entity_poly.type
_entity_poly.pdbx_seq_one_letter_code
_entity_poly.pdbx_strand_id
1 'polypeptide(L)'
;MFFYVDYTDENVTNYKKKIDEFEDVEICYNVDERQPILVSKQRIRGDPITYRKYLESIDSSLDQAQSNKRQRNELQTGAQIAQFINEVYRHDEPKNLEIYHKRSISTKDIYNTIKKYTIVFEKRTSQSFAVWCKNRRLPFLNGKEIRRDGIRLRYLYTMEDAYYDDLIESICNYLPNYQESLRNLIRNGYEIIGYARKSPTIDNIDTRTRLLQAMVDNLHERSFTSKVRLRGSVKLVVLKDLRIID
;
A
#
# COMPACT_ATOMS: atom_id res chain seq x y z
N MET A 1 -23.86 -6.65 -11.92
CA MET A 1 -24.93 -7.45 -12.57
C MET A 1 -25.03 -7.03 -14.03
N PHE A 2 -24.71 -7.91 -14.98
CA PHE A 2 -24.64 -7.56 -16.42
C PHE A 2 -26.01 -7.61 -17.11
N PHE A 3 -26.95 -8.36 -16.52
CA PHE A 3 -28.33 -8.49 -16.98
C PHE A 3 -29.26 -8.08 -15.84
N TYR A 4 -30.09 -7.07 -16.08
CA TYR A 4 -31.12 -6.61 -15.15
C TYR A 4 -32.46 -7.17 -15.61
N VAL A 5 -32.69 -8.44 -15.28
CA VAL A 5 -33.91 -9.17 -15.61
C VAL A 5 -34.47 -9.83 -14.36
N ASP A 6 -35.77 -10.09 -14.37
CA ASP A 6 -36.42 -10.82 -13.29
C ASP A 6 -35.81 -12.22 -13.13
N TYR A 7 -35.70 -12.65 -11.87
CA TYR A 7 -35.19 -13.96 -11.56
C TYR A 7 -36.21 -15.03 -11.96
N THR A 8 -35.90 -15.78 -13.02
CA THR A 8 -36.62 -16.99 -13.45
C THR A 8 -35.61 -18.05 -13.86
N ASP A 9 -35.95 -19.34 -13.69
CA ASP A 9 -35.06 -20.46 -14.07
C ASP A 9 -34.71 -20.44 -15.56
N GLU A 10 -35.66 -19.98 -16.39
CA GLU A 10 -35.47 -19.77 -17.82
C GLU A 10 -34.42 -18.69 -18.10
N ASN A 11 -34.53 -17.53 -17.43
CA ASN A 11 -33.55 -16.46 -17.54
C ASN A 11 -32.17 -16.91 -17.06
N VAL A 12 -32.08 -17.61 -15.93
CA VAL A 12 -30.79 -18.15 -15.43
C VAL A 12 -30.13 -19.03 -16.48
N THR A 13 -30.88 -19.94 -17.10
CA THR A 13 -30.36 -20.85 -18.13
C THR A 13 -29.91 -20.09 -19.37
N ASN A 14 -30.70 -19.11 -19.82
CA ASN A 14 -30.43 -18.35 -21.04
C ASN A 14 -29.20 -17.44 -20.88
N TYR A 15 -29.09 -16.75 -19.74
CA TYR A 15 -27.98 -15.83 -19.49
C TYR A 15 -26.68 -16.54 -19.08
N LYS A 16 -26.74 -17.74 -18.50
CA LYS A 16 -25.54 -18.58 -18.34
C LYS A 16 -24.91 -18.93 -19.70
N LYS A 17 -25.72 -19.40 -20.65
CA LYS A 17 -25.25 -19.68 -22.03
C LYS A 17 -24.63 -18.45 -22.70
N LYS A 18 -25.27 -17.29 -22.57
CA LYS A 18 -24.72 -16.02 -23.09
C LYS A 18 -23.40 -15.63 -22.46
N ILE A 19 -23.17 -15.95 -21.19
CA ILE A 19 -21.89 -15.70 -20.52
C ILE A 19 -20.83 -16.65 -21.07
N ASP A 20 -21.17 -17.91 -21.28
CA ASP A 20 -20.25 -18.92 -21.84
C ASP A 20 -19.86 -18.60 -23.30
N GLU A 21 -20.73 -17.92 -24.05
CA GLU A 21 -20.43 -17.40 -25.40
C GLU A 21 -19.37 -16.28 -25.39
N PHE A 22 -19.18 -15.58 -24.27
CA PHE A 22 -18.12 -14.58 -24.15
C PHE A 22 -16.79 -15.27 -23.80
N GLU A 23 -16.06 -15.67 -24.83
CA GLU A 23 -14.81 -16.45 -24.71
C GLU A 23 -13.74 -15.79 -23.80
N ASP A 24 -13.73 -14.45 -23.75
CA ASP A 24 -12.67 -13.64 -23.12
C ASP A 24 -13.07 -12.92 -21.82
N VAL A 25 -14.21 -13.28 -21.22
CA VAL A 25 -14.67 -12.66 -19.97
C VAL A 25 -14.74 -13.66 -18.82
N GLU A 26 -14.75 -13.13 -17.61
CA GLU A 26 -14.88 -13.93 -16.40
C GLU A 26 -15.64 -13.14 -15.33
N ILE A 27 -16.39 -13.86 -14.49
CA ILE A 27 -17.13 -13.27 -13.38
C ILE A 27 -16.17 -13.08 -12.21
N CYS A 28 -16.07 -11.85 -11.72
CA CYS A 28 -15.23 -11.48 -10.58
C CYS A 28 -15.94 -10.44 -9.69
N TYR A 29 -15.27 -9.98 -8.64
CA TYR A 29 -15.71 -8.89 -7.79
C TYR A 29 -14.56 -7.94 -7.49
N ASN A 30 -14.88 -6.72 -7.06
CA ASN A 30 -13.87 -5.72 -6.70
C ASN A 30 -13.83 -5.51 -5.18
N VAL A 31 -14.85 -4.84 -4.64
CA VAL A 31 -14.94 -4.51 -3.21
C VAL A 31 -15.90 -5.46 -2.47
N ASP A 32 -17.04 -5.79 -3.09
CA ASP A 32 -18.11 -6.59 -2.48
C ASP A 32 -18.37 -7.87 -3.30
N GLU A 33 -18.22 -9.02 -2.65
CA GLU A 33 -18.51 -10.37 -3.19
C GLU A 33 -19.98 -10.57 -3.54
N ARG A 34 -20.87 -9.71 -3.07
CA ARG A 34 -22.30 -9.75 -3.45
C ARG A 34 -22.60 -8.96 -4.71
N GLN A 35 -21.61 -8.26 -5.26
CA GLN A 35 -21.74 -7.45 -6.47
C GLN A 35 -20.85 -8.00 -7.60
N PRO A 36 -21.24 -9.13 -8.20
CA PRO A 36 -20.49 -9.72 -9.30
C PRO A 36 -20.48 -8.79 -10.52
N ILE A 37 -19.29 -8.68 -11.11
CA ILE A 37 -19.01 -7.94 -12.33
C ILE A 37 -18.39 -8.89 -13.36
N LEU A 38 -18.69 -8.63 -14.64
CA LEU A 38 -18.11 -9.35 -15.76
C LEU A 38 -16.94 -8.53 -16.29
N VAL A 39 -15.74 -9.10 -16.30
CA VAL A 39 -14.52 -8.39 -16.69
C VAL A 39 -13.71 -9.25 -17.65
N SER A 40 -13.03 -8.63 -18.61
CA SER A 40 -12.18 -9.39 -19.52
C SER A 40 -11.03 -10.07 -18.78
N LYS A 41 -10.68 -11.29 -19.19
CA LYS A 41 -9.56 -12.06 -18.62
C LYS A 41 -8.25 -11.27 -18.67
N GLN A 42 -8.03 -10.51 -19.74
CA GLN A 42 -6.87 -9.62 -19.87
C GLN A 42 -6.84 -8.52 -18.81
N ARG A 43 -7.98 -7.91 -18.51
CA ARG A 43 -8.07 -6.83 -17.51
C ARG A 43 -7.92 -7.36 -16.09
N ILE A 44 -8.45 -8.55 -15.80
CA ILE A 44 -8.22 -9.25 -14.53
C ILE A 44 -6.72 -9.58 -14.38
N ARG A 45 -6.06 -10.06 -15.44
CA ARG A 45 -4.61 -10.34 -15.42
C ARG A 45 -3.76 -9.06 -15.27
N GLY A 46 -4.20 -7.95 -15.85
CA GLY A 46 -3.52 -6.66 -15.76
C GLY A 46 -3.65 -5.98 -14.39
N ASP A 47 -4.70 -6.29 -13.64
CA ASP A 47 -4.95 -5.73 -12.30
C ASP A 47 -5.61 -6.77 -11.36
N PRO A 48 -4.85 -7.80 -10.93
CA PRO A 48 -5.38 -8.89 -10.12
C PRO A 48 -5.72 -8.47 -8.67
N ILE A 49 -5.35 -7.26 -8.26
CA ILE A 49 -5.63 -6.73 -6.91
C ILE A 49 -7.03 -6.14 -6.87
N THR A 50 -7.41 -5.40 -7.92
CA THR A 50 -8.73 -4.78 -8.06
C THR A 50 -9.80 -5.79 -8.45
N TYR A 51 -9.45 -6.86 -9.17
CA TYR A 51 -10.41 -7.87 -9.63
C TYR A 51 -10.13 -9.24 -9.00
N ARG A 52 -10.95 -9.62 -8.02
CA ARG A 52 -10.85 -10.89 -7.29
C ARG A 52 -11.80 -11.91 -7.90
N LYS A 53 -11.31 -13.11 -8.16
CA LYS A 53 -12.12 -14.21 -8.69
C LYS A 53 -12.82 -14.95 -7.55
N TYR A 54 -14.02 -15.46 -7.81
CA TYR A 54 -14.65 -16.41 -6.91
C TYR A 54 -13.86 -17.72 -6.95
N LEU A 55 -13.57 -18.29 -5.79
CA LEU A 55 -12.96 -19.61 -5.71
C LEU A 55 -13.98 -20.63 -6.20
N GLU A 56 -13.65 -21.37 -7.25
CA GLU A 56 -14.41 -22.57 -7.61
C GLU A 56 -14.38 -23.48 -6.39
N SER A 57 -15.55 -23.88 -5.92
CA SER A 57 -15.72 -24.64 -4.69
C SER A 57 -14.76 -25.83 -4.65
N ILE A 58 -13.72 -25.71 -3.82
CA ILE A 58 -12.98 -26.87 -3.35
C ILE A 58 -14.00 -27.73 -2.64
N ASP A 59 -14.10 -28.97 -3.08
CA ASP A 59 -14.95 -30.00 -2.49
C ASP A 59 -14.99 -29.88 -0.96
N SER A 60 -16.23 -29.78 -0.46
CA SER A 60 -16.70 -30.20 0.87
C SER A 60 -15.65 -30.81 1.81
N SER A 61 -14.81 -29.98 2.43
CA SER A 61 -14.11 -30.34 3.67
C SER A 61 -13.48 -29.15 4.41
N LEU A 62 -14.20 -28.04 4.62
CA LEU A 62 -13.82 -27.05 5.64
C LEU A 62 -15.06 -26.41 6.26
N ASP A 63 -15.84 -27.22 6.98
CA ASP A 63 -16.65 -26.73 8.09
C ASP A 63 -15.71 -26.20 9.18
N GLN A 64 -15.31 -24.94 9.05
CA GLN A 64 -15.09 -24.09 10.21
C GLN A 64 -15.66 -22.70 9.92
N ALA A 65 -16.91 -22.53 10.35
CA ALA A 65 -17.43 -21.23 10.75
C ALA A 65 -16.58 -20.67 11.91
N GLN A 66 -15.39 -20.17 11.60
CA GLN A 66 -14.70 -19.24 12.47
C GLN A 66 -15.30 -17.86 12.22
N SER A 67 -16.09 -17.40 13.19
CA SER A 67 -16.42 -16.00 13.45
C SER A 67 -15.44 -15.04 12.76
N ASN A 68 -15.89 -14.30 11.75
CA ASN A 68 -15.20 -13.17 11.13
C ASN A 68 -15.00 -12.01 12.14
N LYS A 69 -14.23 -12.25 13.21
CA LYS A 69 -13.50 -11.17 13.88
C LYS A 69 -12.33 -10.89 12.95
N ARG A 70 -12.37 -9.76 12.22
CA ARG A 70 -11.20 -9.23 11.51
C ARG A 70 -9.99 -9.39 12.42
N GLN A 71 -9.08 -10.27 12.06
CA GLN A 71 -7.84 -10.45 12.81
C GLN A 71 -7.10 -9.12 12.68
N ARG A 72 -6.96 -8.38 13.78
CA ARG A 72 -6.36 -7.05 13.74
C ARG A 72 -4.91 -7.23 13.32
N ASN A 73 -4.54 -6.66 12.19
CA ASN A 73 -3.16 -6.72 11.72
C ASN A 73 -2.26 -6.03 12.76
N GLU A 74 -1.17 -6.69 13.14
CA GLU A 74 -0.19 -6.15 14.08
C GLU A 74 1.11 -5.82 13.36
N LEU A 75 1.77 -4.74 13.76
CA LEU A 75 3.08 -4.37 13.25
C LEU A 75 4.14 -5.29 13.89
N GLN A 76 4.75 -6.16 13.09
CA GLN A 76 5.63 -7.21 13.58
C GLN A 76 7.12 -6.82 13.53
N THR A 77 7.48 -5.89 12.66
CA THR A 77 8.89 -5.52 12.42
C THR A 77 9.18 -4.05 12.75
N GLY A 78 10.44 -3.76 13.10
CA GLY A 78 10.88 -2.38 13.30
C GLY A 78 10.77 -1.50 12.03
N ALA A 79 10.76 -2.10 10.84
CA ALA A 79 10.55 -1.38 9.59
C ALA A 79 9.08 -0.96 9.42
N GLN A 80 8.13 -1.87 9.66
CA GLN A 80 6.70 -1.57 9.65
C GLN A 80 6.33 -0.50 10.69
N ILE A 81 6.92 -0.60 11.90
CA ILE A 81 6.71 0.41 12.94
C ILE A 81 7.27 1.77 12.51
N ALA A 82 8.46 1.81 11.91
CA ALA A 82 9.04 3.05 11.40
C ALA A 82 8.16 3.66 10.29
N GLN A 83 7.65 2.83 9.38
CA GLN A 83 6.75 3.28 8.31
C GLN A 83 5.45 3.86 8.89
N PHE A 84 4.81 3.15 9.82
CA PHE A 84 3.61 3.64 10.50
C PHE A 84 3.85 5.00 11.17
N ILE A 85 4.96 5.15 11.91
CA ILE A 85 5.31 6.42 12.57
C ILE A 85 5.48 7.54 11.55
N ASN A 86 6.17 7.27 10.43
CA ASN A 86 6.49 8.29 9.44
C ASN A 86 5.25 8.77 8.69
N GLU A 87 4.27 7.89 8.47
CA GLU A 87 2.99 8.26 7.89
C GLU A 87 2.13 8.99 8.92
N VAL A 88 1.99 8.49 10.15
CA VAL A 88 1.10 9.11 11.14
C VAL A 88 1.63 10.44 11.66
N TYR A 89 2.93 10.57 11.89
CA TYR A 89 3.54 11.72 12.58
C TYR A 89 4.53 12.46 11.68
N ARG A 90 4.05 13.51 11.02
CA ARG A 90 4.83 14.28 10.04
C ARG A 90 5.30 15.61 10.60
N HIS A 91 6.54 15.96 10.29
CA HIS A 91 7.10 17.28 10.62
C HIS A 91 6.86 18.30 9.51
N ASP A 92 6.66 17.83 8.29
CA ASP A 92 6.39 18.60 7.09
C ASP A 92 4.88 18.62 6.79
N GLU A 93 4.43 19.62 6.05
CA GLU A 93 3.02 19.77 5.69
C GLU A 93 2.58 18.64 4.75
N PRO A 94 1.61 17.81 5.16
CA PRO A 94 1.09 16.75 4.32
C PRO A 94 0.22 17.34 3.21
N LYS A 95 0.16 16.63 2.08
CA LYS A 95 -0.69 17.04 0.93
C LYS A 95 -2.18 16.93 1.23
N ASN A 96 -2.56 15.99 2.08
CA ASN A 96 -3.94 15.77 2.48
C ASN A 96 -4.14 16.38 3.87
N LEU A 97 -4.69 17.60 3.94
CA LEU A 97 -4.94 18.28 5.21
C LEU A 97 -6.24 17.82 5.88
N GLU A 98 -7.11 17.06 5.19
CA GLU A 98 -8.40 16.62 5.74
C GLU A 98 -8.20 15.59 6.85
N ILE A 99 -7.22 14.71 6.69
CA ILE A 99 -6.96 13.60 7.62
C ILE A 99 -5.83 13.91 8.62
N TYR A 100 -5.17 15.07 8.52
CA TYR A 100 -4.03 15.44 9.37
C TYR A 100 -4.28 16.73 10.13
N HIS A 101 -4.05 16.68 11.44
CA HIS A 101 -4.19 17.84 12.33
C HIS A 101 -2.87 18.23 12.98
N LYS A 102 -2.62 19.53 13.09
CA LYS A 102 -1.47 20.04 13.87
C LYS A 102 -1.69 19.77 15.35
N ARG A 103 -0.80 18.99 15.95
CA ARG A 103 -0.81 18.65 17.38
C ARG A 103 0.58 18.79 17.97
N SER A 104 0.64 19.12 19.27
CA SER A 104 1.89 19.04 20.04
C SER A 104 1.97 17.66 20.70
N ILE A 105 2.92 16.83 20.27
CA ILE A 105 3.00 15.42 20.66
C ILE A 105 4.36 15.11 21.29
N SER A 106 4.36 14.36 22.39
CA SER A 106 5.58 13.84 23.01
C SER A 106 5.99 12.49 22.41
N THR A 107 7.26 12.13 22.54
CA THR A 107 7.71 10.77 22.17
C THR A 107 7.01 9.68 22.99
N LYS A 108 6.55 10.00 24.20
CA LYS A 108 5.78 9.09 25.05
C LYS A 108 4.38 8.85 24.51
N ASP A 109 3.74 9.87 23.94
CA ASP A 109 2.41 9.73 23.31
C ASP A 109 2.49 8.84 22.08
N ILE A 110 3.52 9.04 21.24
CA ILE A 110 3.79 8.18 20.08
C ILE A 110 4.00 6.73 20.53
N TYR A 111 4.81 6.50 21.58
CA TYR A 111 5.02 5.18 22.17
C TYR A 111 3.71 4.53 22.63
N ASN A 112 2.87 5.28 23.36
CA ASN A 112 1.58 4.79 23.86
C ASN A 112 0.63 4.41 22.72
N THR A 113 0.63 5.15 21.62
CA THR A 113 -0.13 4.81 20.42
C THR A 113 0.39 3.52 19.80
N ILE A 114 1.70 3.42 19.54
CA ILE A 114 2.31 2.26 18.88
C ILE A 114 2.10 0.98 19.69
N LYS A 115 2.19 1.06 21.02
CA LYS A 115 2.01 -0.10 21.91
C LYS A 115 0.67 -0.82 21.73
N LYS A 116 -0.35 -0.14 21.19
CA LYS A 116 -1.66 -0.73 20.87
C LYS A 116 -1.64 -1.63 19.62
N TYR A 117 -0.61 -1.49 18.79
CA TYR A 117 -0.54 -2.08 17.45
C TYR A 117 0.71 -2.95 17.24
N THR A 118 1.53 -3.18 18.27
CA THR A 118 2.74 -4.01 18.17
C THR A 118 3.12 -4.65 19.50
N ILE A 119 3.61 -5.89 19.42
CA ILE A 119 4.25 -6.61 20.53
C ILE A 119 5.75 -6.28 20.66
N VAL A 120 6.38 -5.68 19.64
CA VAL A 120 7.83 -5.42 19.59
C VAL A 120 8.32 -4.58 20.79
N PHE A 121 7.45 -3.73 21.32
CA PHE A 121 7.75 -2.83 22.44
C PHE A 121 7.02 -3.20 23.75
N GLU A 122 6.39 -4.36 23.85
CA GLU A 122 5.57 -4.74 25.01
C GLU A 122 6.37 -4.70 26.33
N LYS A 123 7.59 -5.26 26.31
CA LYS A 123 8.53 -5.31 27.44
C LYS A 123 9.54 -4.14 27.46
N ARG A 124 9.37 -3.14 26.58
CA ARG A 124 10.31 -2.02 26.43
C ARG A 124 9.74 -0.75 27.01
N THR A 125 10.57 0.04 27.69
CA THR A 125 10.15 1.31 28.28
C THR A 125 10.05 2.42 27.23
N SER A 126 9.29 3.48 27.54
CA SER A 126 9.23 4.68 26.68
C SER A 126 10.61 5.31 26.40
N GLN A 127 11.55 5.20 27.33
CA GLN A 127 12.93 5.67 27.16
C GLN A 127 13.69 4.86 26.11
N SER A 128 13.58 3.53 26.17
CA SER A 128 14.19 2.65 25.16
C SER A 128 13.58 2.86 23.76
N PHE A 129 12.28 3.14 23.68
CA PHE A 129 11.63 3.54 22.44
C PHE A 129 12.17 4.87 21.91
N ALA A 130 12.37 5.87 22.77
CA ALA A 130 12.94 7.16 22.37
C ALA A 130 14.37 7.02 21.81
N VAL A 131 15.19 6.18 22.44
CA VAL A 131 16.53 5.83 21.93
C VAL A 131 16.44 5.13 20.58
N TRP A 132 15.51 4.18 20.42
CA TRP A 132 15.28 3.49 19.15
C TRP A 132 14.90 4.46 18.02
N CYS A 133 14.00 5.41 18.29
CA CYS A 133 13.62 6.45 17.32
C CYS A 133 14.82 7.30 16.89
N LYS A 134 15.67 7.68 17.85
CA LYS A 134 16.88 8.48 17.59
C LYS A 134 17.89 7.69 16.74
N ASN A 135 18.13 6.43 17.07
CA ASN A 135 19.06 5.57 16.35
C ASN A 135 18.59 5.33 14.90
N ARG A 136 17.27 5.20 14.67
CA ARG A 136 16.69 5.12 13.34
C ARG A 136 16.51 6.46 12.64
N ARG A 137 16.85 7.58 13.28
CA ARG A 137 16.73 8.94 12.74
C ARG A 137 15.33 9.22 12.18
N LEU A 138 14.29 8.86 12.93
CA LEU A 138 12.91 9.00 12.44
C LEU A 138 12.56 10.48 12.15
N PRO A 139 11.98 10.80 10.98
CA PRO A 139 11.69 12.16 10.52
C PRO A 139 10.95 13.06 11.51
N PHE A 140 10.00 12.53 12.29
CA PHE A 140 9.26 13.34 13.26
C PHE A 140 10.17 14.05 14.27
N LEU A 141 11.39 13.54 14.50
CA LEU A 141 12.37 14.15 15.40
C LEU A 141 12.80 15.55 14.94
N ASN A 142 12.65 15.87 13.65
CA ASN A 142 12.94 17.17 13.04
C ASN A 142 11.84 18.22 13.29
N GLY A 143 10.70 17.85 13.88
CA GLY A 143 9.62 18.77 14.20
C GLY A 143 10.02 19.83 15.23
N LYS A 144 9.43 21.02 15.14
CA LYS A 144 9.70 22.14 16.04
C LYS A 144 9.44 21.74 17.50
N GLU A 145 10.47 21.83 18.33
CA GLU A 145 10.38 21.46 19.74
C GLU A 145 9.77 22.58 20.60
N ILE A 146 8.96 22.19 21.57
CA ILE A 146 8.47 23.05 22.65
C ILE A 146 8.61 22.29 23.98
N ARG A 147 8.94 23.01 25.05
CA ARG A 147 8.94 22.48 26.41
C ARG A 147 7.72 23.01 27.16
N ARG A 148 6.90 22.11 27.69
CA ARG A 148 5.78 22.45 28.58
C ARG A 148 5.83 21.51 29.77
N ASP A 149 5.80 22.06 30.99
CA ASP A 149 5.83 21.29 32.25
C ASP A 149 7.01 20.29 32.34
N GLY A 150 8.18 20.70 31.82
CA GLY A 150 9.37 19.84 31.78
C GLY A 150 9.35 18.72 30.72
N ILE A 151 8.23 18.55 30.00
CA ILE A 151 8.06 17.56 28.94
C ILE A 151 8.43 18.17 27.59
N ARG A 152 9.23 17.42 26.81
CA ARG A 152 9.58 17.79 25.43
C ARG A 152 8.49 17.33 24.46
N LEU A 153 7.84 18.30 23.83
CA LEU A 153 6.80 18.12 22.82
C LEU A 153 7.34 18.57 21.45
N ARG A 154 6.74 18.06 20.38
CA ARG A 154 6.98 18.50 19.00
C ARG A 154 5.69 18.89 18.32
N TYR A 155 5.72 19.98 17.57
CA TYR A 155 4.63 20.33 16.65
C TYR A 155 4.70 19.44 15.41
N LEU A 156 3.69 18.61 15.23
CA LEU A 156 3.61 17.62 14.16
C LEU A 156 2.20 17.64 13.54
N TYR A 157 2.14 17.35 12.24
CA TYR A 157 0.90 16.94 11.60
C TYR A 157 0.64 15.48 11.95
N THR A 158 -0.50 15.22 12.58
CA THR A 158 -0.87 13.90 13.08
C THR A 158 -2.12 13.41 12.36
N MET A 159 -2.03 12.22 11.77
CA MET A 159 -3.19 11.58 11.14
C MET A 159 -4.29 11.28 12.17
N GLU A 160 -5.56 11.39 11.77
CA GLU A 160 -6.68 10.95 12.61
C GLU A 160 -6.60 9.44 12.90
N ASP A 161 -6.96 9.06 14.13
CA ASP A 161 -6.90 7.69 14.62
C ASP A 161 -7.85 6.75 13.89
N ALA A 162 -8.94 7.27 13.32
CA ALA A 162 -9.87 6.53 12.47
C ALA A 162 -9.19 5.83 11.27
N TYR A 163 -8.03 6.34 10.81
CA TYR A 163 -7.31 5.79 9.66
C TYR A 163 -6.17 4.84 10.03
N TYR A 164 -5.92 4.60 11.33
CA TYR A 164 -4.78 3.80 11.75
C TYR A 164 -4.91 2.34 11.37
N ASP A 165 -6.09 1.74 11.53
CA ASP A 165 -6.30 0.32 11.20
C ASP A 165 -6.13 0.08 9.68
N ASP A 166 -6.67 0.98 8.83
CA ASP A 166 -6.49 0.92 7.37
C ASP A 166 -5.02 1.09 6.96
N LEU A 167 -4.31 2.02 7.61
CA LEU A 167 -2.88 2.21 7.38
C LEU A 167 -2.07 0.97 7.79
N ILE A 168 -2.39 0.35 8.92
CA ILE A 168 -1.70 -0.86 9.39
C ILE A 168 -2.00 -2.03 8.45
N GLU A 169 -3.24 -2.18 7.99
CA GLU A 169 -3.59 -3.17 6.97
C GLU A 169 -2.79 -2.96 5.68
N SER A 170 -2.65 -1.71 5.22
CA SER A 170 -1.80 -1.39 4.07
C SER A 170 -0.32 -1.74 4.30
N ILE A 171 0.23 -1.41 5.47
CA ILE A 171 1.64 -1.70 5.81
C ILE A 171 1.89 -3.21 5.92
N CYS A 172 0.97 -3.95 6.55
CA CYS A 172 1.14 -5.38 6.81
C CYS A 172 0.80 -6.24 5.59
N ASN A 173 -0.20 -5.86 4.80
CA ASN A 173 -0.72 -6.73 3.74
C ASN A 173 -0.37 -6.21 2.35
N TYR A 174 -0.51 -4.91 2.06
CA TYR A 174 -0.38 -4.44 0.68
C TYR A 174 1.03 -4.65 0.13
N LEU A 175 2.07 -4.20 0.84
CA LEU A 175 3.44 -4.33 0.32
C LEU A 175 3.90 -5.80 0.23
N PRO A 176 3.73 -6.65 1.26
CA PRO A 176 4.12 -8.04 1.17
C PRO A 176 3.35 -8.82 0.11
N ASN A 177 2.03 -8.64 0.02
CA ASN A 177 1.21 -9.35 -0.97
C ASN A 177 1.51 -8.88 -2.40
N TYR A 178 1.76 -7.57 -2.59
CA TYR A 178 2.22 -7.02 -3.86
C TYR A 178 3.60 -7.58 -4.25
N GLN A 179 4.54 -7.64 -3.31
CA GLN A 179 5.86 -8.22 -3.57
C GLN A 179 5.78 -9.74 -3.84
N GLU A 180 4.89 -10.46 -3.17
CA GLU A 180 4.68 -11.89 -3.40
C GLU A 180 4.07 -12.16 -4.77
N SER A 181 3.07 -11.39 -5.19
CA SER A 181 2.49 -11.52 -6.53
C SER A 181 3.53 -11.25 -7.63
N LEU A 182 4.38 -10.24 -7.44
CA LEU A 182 5.50 -9.96 -8.35
C LEU A 182 6.54 -11.09 -8.36
N ARG A 183 6.87 -11.68 -7.21
CA ARG A 183 7.76 -12.84 -7.17
C ARG A 183 7.15 -14.03 -7.90
N ASN A 184 5.84 -14.24 -7.81
CA ASN A 184 5.16 -15.30 -8.55
C ASN A 184 5.21 -15.05 -10.07
N LEU A 185 5.05 -13.79 -10.51
CA LEU A 185 5.27 -13.44 -11.92
C LEU A 185 6.71 -13.72 -12.37
N ILE A 186 7.71 -13.33 -11.57
CA ILE A 186 9.12 -13.60 -11.88
C ILE A 186 9.39 -15.12 -11.94
N ARG A 187 8.86 -15.90 -11.00
CA ARG A 187 8.96 -17.37 -11.00
C ARG A 187 8.32 -18.00 -12.25
N ASN A 188 7.25 -17.40 -12.75
CA ASN A 188 6.58 -17.82 -13.98
C ASN A 188 7.29 -17.30 -15.26
N GLY A 189 8.50 -16.75 -15.14
CA GLY A 189 9.33 -16.31 -16.27
C GLY A 189 9.01 -14.91 -16.80
N TYR A 190 8.16 -14.14 -16.12
CA TYR A 190 7.82 -12.78 -16.55
C TYR A 190 8.90 -11.78 -16.10
N GLU A 191 9.28 -10.87 -17.01
CA GLU A 191 10.16 -9.75 -16.71
C GLU A 191 9.34 -8.52 -16.27
N ILE A 192 9.64 -7.96 -15.09
CA ILE A 192 8.94 -6.78 -14.57
C ILE A 192 9.65 -5.51 -15.06
N ILE A 193 9.01 -4.77 -15.96
CA ILE A 193 9.51 -3.50 -16.49
C ILE A 193 8.78 -2.33 -15.82
N GLY A 194 9.52 -1.49 -15.10
CA GLY A 194 9.02 -0.28 -14.48
C GLY A 194 8.95 0.88 -15.46
N TYR A 195 8.04 1.82 -15.22
CA TYR A 195 7.97 3.07 -15.96
C TYR A 195 7.94 4.23 -14.99
N ALA A 196 8.88 5.16 -15.13
CA ALA A 196 8.91 6.39 -14.36
C ALA A 196 8.77 7.58 -15.31
N ARG A 197 7.84 8.48 -15.01
CA ARG A 197 7.64 9.71 -15.78
C ARG A 197 7.25 10.84 -14.84
N LYS A 198 7.61 12.06 -15.24
CA LYS A 198 7.13 13.28 -14.59
C LYS A 198 6.55 14.21 -15.64
N SER A 199 5.37 14.75 -15.40
CA SER A 199 4.78 15.76 -16.29
C SER A 199 5.70 16.98 -16.38
N PRO A 200 5.65 17.77 -17.48
CA PRO A 200 6.34 19.06 -17.53
C PRO A 200 5.91 19.92 -16.35
N THR A 201 6.87 20.43 -15.58
CA THR A 201 6.65 21.30 -14.42
C THR A 201 7.68 22.43 -14.46
N ILE A 202 7.42 23.51 -13.71
CA ILE A 202 8.34 24.66 -13.56
C ILE A 202 9.57 24.29 -12.69
N ASP A 203 9.64 23.05 -12.19
CA ASP A 203 10.74 22.57 -11.36
C ASP A 203 12.08 22.66 -12.11
N ASN A 204 13.12 23.06 -11.39
CA ASN A 204 14.48 23.02 -11.93
C ASN A 204 14.92 21.58 -12.22
N ILE A 205 15.94 21.46 -13.08
CA ILE A 205 16.46 20.17 -13.56
C ILE A 205 16.90 19.28 -12.38
N ASP A 206 17.56 19.83 -11.36
CA ASP A 206 18.06 19.04 -10.22
C ASP A 206 16.93 18.45 -9.37
N THR A 207 15.89 19.24 -9.06
CA THR A 207 14.73 18.77 -8.30
C THR A 207 13.97 17.73 -9.11
N ARG A 208 13.87 17.91 -10.43
CA ARG A 208 13.25 16.95 -11.33
C ARG A 208 14.02 15.64 -11.38
N THR A 209 15.33 15.69 -11.49
CA THR A 209 16.26 14.54 -11.47
C THR A 209 16.15 13.78 -10.15
N ARG A 210 16.22 14.47 -9.01
CA ARG A 210 16.09 13.87 -7.68
C ARG A 210 14.76 13.13 -7.50
N LEU A 211 13.67 13.73 -7.97
CA LEU A 211 12.34 13.13 -7.85
C LEU A 211 12.16 11.93 -8.78
N LEU A 212 12.66 11.99 -10.00
CA LEU A 212 12.66 10.83 -10.91
C LEU A 212 13.53 9.69 -10.36
N GLN A 213 14.69 10.01 -9.77
CA GLN A 213 15.54 9.01 -9.13
C GLN A 213 14.80 8.32 -7.98
N ALA A 214 14.15 9.08 -7.10
CA ALA A 214 13.35 8.50 -6.03
C ALA A 214 12.21 7.59 -6.56
N MET A 215 11.62 7.89 -7.72
CA MET A 215 10.65 7.00 -8.36
C MET A 215 11.31 5.71 -8.87
N VAL A 216 12.49 5.81 -9.50
CA VAL A 216 13.28 4.66 -9.98
C VAL A 216 13.67 3.76 -8.81
N ASP A 217 14.18 4.34 -7.72
CA ASP A 217 14.58 3.61 -6.52
C ASP A 217 13.39 2.83 -5.94
N ASN A 218 12.23 3.49 -5.83
CA ASN A 218 10.99 2.83 -5.39
C ASN A 218 10.55 1.69 -6.31
N LEU A 219 10.70 1.82 -7.63
CA LEU A 219 10.36 0.76 -8.58
C LEU A 219 11.27 -0.47 -8.37
N HIS A 220 12.57 -0.26 -8.18
CA HIS A 220 13.49 -1.35 -7.89
C HIS A 220 13.23 -1.99 -6.52
N GLU A 221 13.13 -1.18 -5.46
CA GLU A 221 13.00 -1.66 -4.08
C GLU A 221 11.65 -2.35 -3.82
N ARG A 222 10.56 -1.78 -4.35
CA ARG A 222 9.21 -2.26 -4.04
C ARG A 222 8.66 -3.21 -5.09
N SER A 223 9.03 -3.03 -6.36
CA SER A 223 8.42 -3.75 -7.48
C SER A 223 9.36 -4.75 -8.17
N PHE A 224 10.58 -4.93 -7.68
CA PHE A 224 11.59 -5.84 -8.24
C PHE A 224 11.79 -5.66 -9.75
N THR A 225 11.65 -4.41 -10.23
CA THR A 225 11.78 -4.11 -11.65
C THR A 225 13.20 -4.40 -12.13
N SER A 226 13.34 -5.16 -13.21
CA SER A 226 14.63 -5.43 -13.83
C SER A 226 15.12 -4.25 -14.68
N LYS A 227 14.18 -3.56 -15.32
CA LYS A 227 14.43 -2.41 -16.19
C LYS A 227 13.42 -1.32 -15.85
N VAL A 228 13.85 -0.06 -15.88
CA VAL A 228 12.96 1.09 -15.73
C VAL A 228 13.02 1.93 -17.00
N ARG A 229 11.89 2.28 -17.60
CA ARG A 229 11.86 3.21 -18.73
C ARG A 229 11.48 4.59 -18.25
N LEU A 230 12.24 5.59 -18.68
CA LEU A 230 12.02 7.00 -18.37
C LEU A 230 11.43 7.70 -19.59
N ARG A 231 10.42 8.56 -19.37
CA ARG A 231 9.90 9.46 -20.41
C ARG A 231 10.12 10.91 -20.01
N GLY A 232 11.06 11.58 -20.68
CA GLY A 232 11.43 12.99 -20.49
C GLY A 232 12.92 13.25 -20.73
N SER A 233 13.27 14.50 -21.07
CA SER A 233 14.61 14.97 -21.49
C SER A 233 15.69 15.00 -20.38
N VAL A 234 15.69 14.02 -19.47
CA VAL A 234 16.63 13.97 -18.34
C VAL A 234 17.44 12.67 -18.45
N LYS A 235 18.73 12.81 -18.80
CA LYS A 235 19.70 11.71 -18.68
C LYS A 235 20.04 11.54 -17.20
N LEU A 236 19.41 10.57 -16.55
CA LEU A 236 19.81 10.11 -15.23
C LEU A 236 21.07 9.24 -15.35
N VAL A 237 22.11 9.56 -14.58
CA VAL A 237 23.29 8.71 -14.45
C VAL A 237 22.95 7.60 -13.47
N VAL A 238 22.45 6.48 -13.99
CA VAL A 238 22.35 5.24 -13.24
C VAL A 238 23.24 4.20 -13.93
N LEU A 239 24.20 3.70 -13.17
CA LEU A 239 25.04 2.57 -13.55
C LEU A 239 24.14 1.35 -13.80
N LYS A 240 24.24 0.82 -15.02
CA LYS A 240 23.59 -0.37 -15.61
C LYS A 240 22.26 -0.13 -16.34
N ASP A 241 22.41 -0.11 -17.66
CA ASP A 241 21.47 -0.55 -18.69
C ASP A 241 20.11 0.16 -18.79
N LEU A 242 20.14 1.44 -19.14
CA LEU A 242 18.97 2.17 -19.64
C LEU A 242 19.12 2.45 -21.14
N ARG A 243 18.18 1.93 -21.95
CA ARG A 243 17.95 2.42 -23.32
C ARG A 243 16.92 3.54 -23.28
N ILE A 244 17.32 4.72 -23.72
CA ILE A 244 16.42 5.81 -24.07
C ILE A 244 15.69 5.40 -25.35
N ILE A 245 14.36 5.54 -25.37
CA ILE A 245 13.56 5.40 -26.59
C ILE A 245 13.05 6.81 -26.89
N ASP A 246 13.44 7.31 -28.06
CA ASP A 246 13.00 8.60 -28.61
C ASP A 246 11.52 8.54 -29.05
#